data_AF-A0A838EZY5-F1
#
_entry.id   AF-A0A838EZY5-F1
#
_cell.length_a   1.000
_cell.length_b   1.000
_cell.length_c   1.000
_cell.angle_alpha   90.00
_cell.angle_beta   90.00
_cell.angle_gamma   90.00
#
_symmetry.space_group_name_H-M   'P 1'
#
loop_
_entity.id
_entity.type
_entity.pdbx_description
1 polymer ?
#
loop_
_entity_poly.entity_id
_entity_poly.type
_entity_poly.pdbx_seq_one_letter_code
_entity_poly.pdbx_strand_id
1 'polypeptide(L)'
;MKNLIYYFTVAAMLGACASKEPEKKAVEYKEKSPQITTTKPVGSSVTTKLLASEQGTDLYTEIDFKKGSAKLSQNALQKIKSLQQKAKAKGNIDEVQVITWADKEYPSNQKEELDQSQKDLVEKRNKALEKYFAQNKDVKFTPISMAERTTALGRLTASEKTKVKESLQEVEIATTANKEKGPSMVSKSIIMLLPKD
;
A
#
# COMPACT_ATOMS: atom_id res chain seq x y z
N MET A 1 65.97 -9.21 -50.76
CA MET A 1 67.01 -10.13 -50.28
C MET A 1 66.91 -10.25 -48.75
N LYS A 2 66.74 -11.49 -48.27
CA LYS A 2 67.24 -12.11 -47.02
C LYS A 2 66.96 -11.38 -45.69
N ASN A 3 66.02 -11.86 -44.88
CA ASN A 3 66.19 -12.87 -43.81
C ASN A 3 67.18 -12.45 -42.71
N LEU A 4 66.69 -12.29 -41.47
CA LEU A 4 67.24 -13.06 -40.34
C LEU A 4 66.27 -13.11 -39.15
N ILE A 5 65.98 -14.35 -38.76
CA ILE A 5 65.22 -14.79 -37.57
C ILE A 5 66.16 -14.72 -36.36
N TYR A 6 65.68 -14.27 -35.19
CA TYR A 6 66.20 -14.74 -33.90
C TYR A 6 65.09 -14.80 -32.84
N TYR A 7 64.83 -16.02 -32.39
CA TYR A 7 64.07 -16.37 -31.19
C TYR A 7 64.85 -16.01 -29.94
N PHE A 8 64.21 -15.51 -28.88
CA PHE A 8 64.61 -15.80 -27.48
C PHE A 8 63.48 -15.52 -26.48
N THR A 9 62.79 -16.62 -26.14
CA THR A 9 62.34 -17.15 -24.84
C THR A 9 62.39 -16.30 -23.54
N VAL A 10 61.35 -16.55 -22.71
CA VAL A 10 61.22 -16.50 -21.24
C VAL A 10 61.01 -15.15 -20.54
N ALA A 11 59.84 -14.98 -19.90
CA ALA A 11 59.72 -14.99 -18.43
C ALA A 11 58.27 -14.79 -17.98
N ALA A 12 57.65 -15.88 -17.50
CA ALA A 12 56.42 -15.85 -16.73
C ALA A 12 56.71 -15.28 -15.33
N MET A 13 56.11 -14.14 -14.98
CA MET A 13 55.99 -13.71 -13.59
C MET A 13 54.57 -13.97 -13.10
N LEU A 14 54.39 -15.11 -12.44
CA LEU A 14 53.24 -15.38 -11.59
C LEU A 14 53.41 -14.58 -10.30
N GLY A 15 52.79 -13.41 -10.24
CA GLY A 15 52.64 -12.64 -9.01
C GLY A 15 51.65 -13.34 -8.08
N ALA A 16 52.17 -13.90 -6.98
CA ALA A 16 51.38 -14.40 -5.87
C ALA A 16 50.70 -13.22 -5.15
N CYS A 17 49.41 -13.02 -5.38
CA CYS A 17 48.58 -12.20 -4.50
C CYS A 17 48.27 -13.01 -3.23
N ALA A 18 49.08 -12.80 -2.19
CA ALA A 18 48.79 -13.20 -0.82
C ALA A 18 47.63 -12.33 -0.28
N SER A 19 46.40 -12.79 -0.50
CA SER A 19 45.20 -12.21 0.10
C SER A 19 45.20 -12.49 1.59
N LYS A 20 45.47 -11.46 2.40
CA LYS A 20 45.27 -11.50 3.86
C LYS A 20 43.78 -11.72 4.15
N GLU A 21 43.49 -12.79 4.86
CA GLU A 21 42.18 -13.10 5.42
C GLU A 21 41.83 -12.04 6.48
N PRO A 22 40.69 -11.33 6.40
CA PRO A 22 40.32 -10.37 7.42
C PRO A 22 39.91 -11.10 8.70
N GLU A 23 40.69 -10.85 9.74
CA GLU A 23 40.47 -11.25 11.12
C GLU A 23 39.04 -10.86 11.55
N LYS A 24 38.18 -11.86 11.80
CA LYS A 24 36.83 -11.67 12.31
C LYS A 24 36.90 -11.17 13.75
N LYS A 25 36.94 -9.85 13.94
CA LYS A 25 36.61 -9.24 15.23
C LYS A 25 35.13 -9.43 15.48
N ALA A 26 34.80 -10.26 16.47
CA ALA A 26 33.46 -10.33 17.04
C ALA A 26 33.11 -8.93 17.55
N VAL A 27 32.18 -8.27 16.85
CA VAL A 27 31.63 -7.01 17.32
C VAL A 27 30.69 -7.36 18.46
N GLU A 28 31.13 -7.08 19.69
CA GLU A 28 30.28 -7.10 20.88
C GLU A 28 29.21 -6.00 20.69
N TYR A 29 28.03 -6.40 20.23
CA TYR A 29 26.88 -5.52 20.14
C TYR A 29 26.43 -5.20 21.56
N LYS A 30 26.88 -4.06 22.09
CA LYS A 30 26.20 -3.43 23.22
C LYS A 30 24.79 -3.08 22.77
N GLU A 31 23.84 -3.83 23.31
CA GLU A 31 22.40 -3.61 23.23
C GLU A 31 22.05 -2.24 23.83
N LYS A 32 22.27 -1.18 23.05
CA LYS A 32 21.52 0.05 23.16
C LYS A 32 20.42 -0.02 22.12
N SER A 33 19.38 -0.78 22.43
CA SER A 33 18.09 -0.70 21.75
C SER A 33 17.71 0.78 21.64
N PRO A 34 17.66 1.37 20.44
CA PRO A 34 16.98 2.63 20.28
C PRO A 34 15.53 2.35 20.64
N GLN A 35 15.05 2.96 21.73
CA GLN A 35 13.61 3.02 21.96
C GLN A 35 13.01 3.68 20.72
N ILE A 36 12.31 2.89 19.92
CA ILE A 36 11.51 3.39 18.81
C ILE A 36 10.38 4.19 19.45
N THR A 37 10.64 5.45 19.76
CA THR A 37 9.60 6.43 20.01
C THR A 37 8.76 6.48 18.74
N THR A 38 7.53 6.00 18.84
CA THR A 38 6.55 5.87 17.77
C THR A 38 6.11 7.24 17.25
N THR A 39 6.97 7.96 16.55
CA THR A 39 6.56 9.07 15.69
C THR A 39 5.94 8.45 14.44
N LYS A 40 4.62 8.30 14.48
CA LYS A 40 3.71 7.93 13.40
C LYS A 40 4.20 8.57 12.08
N PRO A 41 4.59 7.80 11.04
CA PRO A 41 4.99 8.41 9.78
C PRO A 41 3.80 9.18 9.20
N VAL A 42 4.01 10.48 8.97
CA VAL A 42 3.08 11.37 8.25
C VAL A 42 3.25 11.06 6.76
N GLY A 43 2.80 9.88 6.35
CA GLY A 43 2.87 9.41 4.98
C GLY A 43 1.90 8.25 4.79
N SER A 44 1.31 8.13 3.60
CA SER A 44 0.39 7.04 3.29
C SER A 44 1.08 5.67 3.42
N SER A 45 0.34 4.66 3.88
CA SER A 45 0.86 3.30 4.03
C SER A 45 1.41 2.73 2.72
N VAL A 46 2.32 1.75 2.82
CA VAL A 46 2.87 1.03 1.65
C VAL A 46 1.73 0.43 0.81
N THR A 47 0.73 -0.15 1.46
CA THR A 47 -0.50 -0.64 0.83
C THR A 47 -1.19 0.44 -0.01
N THR A 48 -1.33 1.65 0.54
CA THR A 48 -1.94 2.76 -0.20
C THR A 48 -1.14 3.15 -1.44
N LYS A 49 0.20 3.21 -1.32
CA LYS A 49 1.07 3.55 -2.45
C LYS A 49 1.00 2.50 -3.56
N LEU A 50 1.03 1.22 -3.18
CA LEU A 50 0.93 0.10 -4.12
C LEU A 50 -0.40 0.15 -4.88
N LEU A 51 -1.52 0.27 -4.18
CA LEU A 51 -2.84 0.36 -4.80
C LEU A 51 -2.98 1.56 -5.74
N ALA A 52 -2.53 2.72 -5.29
CA ALA A 52 -2.60 3.91 -6.12
C ALA A 52 -1.77 3.74 -7.41
N SER A 53 -0.60 3.11 -7.30
CA SER A 53 0.23 2.76 -8.45
C SER A 53 -0.44 1.74 -9.38
N GLU A 54 -1.12 0.72 -8.85
CA GLU A 54 -1.89 -0.26 -9.64
C GLU A 54 -3.05 0.41 -10.39
N GLN A 55 -3.67 1.43 -9.79
CA GLN A 55 -4.73 2.22 -10.41
C GLN A 55 -4.18 3.39 -11.26
N GLY A 56 -2.86 3.48 -11.46
CA GLY A 56 -2.25 4.51 -12.30
C GLY A 56 -2.41 5.95 -11.80
N THR A 57 -2.69 6.17 -10.51
CA THR A 57 -2.92 7.50 -9.94
C THR A 57 -1.90 7.83 -8.84
N ASP A 58 -1.45 9.08 -8.80
CA ASP A 58 -0.71 9.64 -7.66
C ASP A 58 -1.58 10.56 -6.80
N LEU A 59 -2.87 10.68 -7.14
CA LEU A 59 -3.87 11.45 -6.42
C LEU A 59 -4.59 10.54 -5.42
N TYR A 60 -3.94 10.31 -4.28
CA TYR A 60 -4.51 9.50 -3.21
C TYR A 60 -4.29 10.09 -1.81
N THR A 61 -5.11 9.66 -0.85
CA THR A 61 -4.89 9.93 0.57
C THR A 61 -5.46 8.81 1.44
N GLU A 62 -4.92 8.67 2.64
CA GLU A 62 -5.40 7.76 3.67
C GLU A 62 -5.99 8.56 4.83
N ILE A 63 -7.22 8.24 5.23
CA ILE A 63 -7.92 8.87 6.35
C ILE A 63 -8.21 7.85 7.45
N ASP A 64 -8.30 8.36 8.68
CA ASP A 64 -8.64 7.59 9.86
C ASP A 64 -10.05 7.96 10.35
N PHE A 65 -10.80 6.95 10.76
CA PHE A 65 -12.03 7.08 11.52
C PHE A 65 -11.78 6.79 13.00
N LYS A 66 -12.58 7.42 13.86
CA LYS A 66 -12.66 6.97 15.26
C LYS A 66 -13.34 5.59 15.28
N LYS A 67 -12.88 4.70 16.16
CA LYS A 67 -13.55 3.42 16.42
C LYS A 67 -15.05 3.64 16.74
N GLY A 68 -15.91 2.82 16.14
CA GLY A 68 -17.37 2.84 16.19
C GLY A 68 -18.00 3.97 15.39
N SER A 69 -17.22 4.77 14.66
CA SER A 69 -17.70 6.00 14.04
C SER A 69 -17.53 6.00 12.52
N ALA A 70 -18.52 6.59 11.86
CA ALA A 70 -18.48 6.99 10.45
C ALA A 70 -18.25 8.50 10.26
N LYS A 71 -18.08 9.27 11.35
CA LYS A 71 -17.89 10.72 11.28
C LYS A 71 -16.49 11.04 10.76
N LEU A 72 -16.43 11.84 9.68
CA LEU A 72 -15.19 12.43 9.19
C LEU A 72 -14.65 13.44 10.21
N SER A 73 -13.40 13.22 10.65
CA SER A 73 -12.70 14.18 11.49
C SER A 73 -12.30 15.42 10.71
N GLN A 74 -12.01 16.53 11.38
CA GLN A 74 -11.50 17.74 10.73
C GLN A 74 -10.19 17.46 9.96
N ASN A 75 -9.31 16.62 10.52
CA ASN A 75 -8.09 16.19 9.84
C ASN A 75 -8.38 15.37 8.57
N ALA A 76 -9.36 14.46 8.61
CA ALA A 76 -9.77 13.71 7.43
C ALA A 76 -10.32 14.65 6.33
N LEU A 77 -11.18 15.60 6.71
CA LEU A 77 -11.71 16.61 5.79
C LEU A 77 -10.60 17.48 5.19
N GLN A 78 -9.60 17.88 5.98
CA GLN A 78 -8.45 18.63 5.47
C GLN A 78 -7.64 17.81 4.46
N LYS A 79 -7.34 16.54 4.75
CA LYS A 79 -6.66 15.63 3.81
C LYS A 79 -7.43 15.50 2.49
N ILE A 80 -8.75 15.29 2.56
CA ILE A 80 -9.60 15.18 1.37
C ILE A 80 -9.61 16.49 0.58
N LYS A 81 -9.74 17.63 1.26
CA LYS A 81 -9.72 18.96 0.62
C LYS A 81 -8.38 19.22 -0.09
N SER A 82 -7.26 18.90 0.55
CA SER A 82 -5.93 19.02 -0.05
C SER A 82 -5.78 18.09 -1.26
N LEU A 83 -6.32 16.88 -1.20
CA LEU A 83 -6.34 15.95 -2.32
C LEU A 83 -7.16 16.50 -3.50
N GLN A 84 -8.36 17.04 -3.25
CA GLN A 84 -9.19 17.68 -4.27
C GLN A 84 -8.51 18.92 -4.89
N GLN A 85 -7.76 19.70 -4.10
CA GLN A 85 -7.00 20.84 -4.61
C GLN A 85 -5.87 20.38 -5.55
N LYS A 86 -5.14 19.32 -5.17
CA LYS A 86 -4.11 18.71 -6.04
C LYS A 86 -4.71 18.18 -7.34
N ALA A 87 -5.85 17.50 -7.25
CA ALA A 87 -6.59 17.01 -8.41
C ALA A 87 -6.99 18.13 -9.37
N LYS A 88 -7.57 19.22 -8.86
CA LYS A 88 -7.96 20.38 -9.68
C LYS A 88 -6.77 20.99 -10.45
N ALA A 89 -5.57 20.96 -9.88
CA ALA A 89 -4.37 21.45 -10.55
C ALA A 89 -3.90 20.53 -11.69
N LYS A 90 -4.30 19.25 -11.68
CA LYS A 90 -3.92 18.25 -12.68
C LYS A 90 -4.96 18.04 -13.79
N GLY A 91 -6.21 18.42 -13.55
CA GLY A 91 -7.29 18.32 -14.54
C GLY A 91 -8.60 17.85 -13.95
N ASN A 92 -9.46 17.30 -14.82
CA ASN A 92 -10.76 16.78 -14.44
C ASN A 92 -10.63 15.37 -13.84
N ILE A 93 -11.40 15.11 -12.78
CA ILE A 93 -11.53 13.80 -12.13
C ILE A 93 -12.81 13.16 -12.63
N ASP A 94 -12.73 11.93 -13.10
CA ASP A 94 -13.89 11.16 -13.57
C ASP A 94 -14.46 10.30 -12.44
N GLU A 95 -13.57 9.73 -11.60
CA GLU A 95 -13.97 8.79 -10.57
C GLU A 95 -13.25 9.04 -9.22
N VAL A 96 -14.02 8.92 -8.14
CA VAL A 96 -13.54 8.83 -6.76
C VAL A 96 -13.71 7.38 -6.29
N GLN A 97 -12.61 6.66 -6.21
CA GLN A 97 -12.60 5.30 -5.68
C GLN A 97 -12.27 5.33 -4.19
N VAL A 98 -13.10 4.68 -3.37
CA VAL A 98 -12.96 4.67 -1.92
C VAL A 98 -12.90 3.23 -1.43
N ILE A 99 -11.83 2.88 -0.73
CA ILE A 99 -11.64 1.56 -0.13
C ILE A 99 -11.69 1.72 1.39
N THR A 100 -12.61 1.04 2.06
CA THR A 100 -12.89 1.27 3.48
C THR A 100 -12.84 -0.01 4.29
N TRP A 101 -12.14 0.06 5.42
CA TRP A 101 -12.00 -1.02 6.39
C TRP A 101 -12.88 -0.78 7.64
N ALA A 102 -13.25 -1.89 8.29
CA ALA A 102 -13.98 -1.89 9.54
C ALA A 102 -13.05 -1.66 10.74
N ASP A 103 -13.56 -1.85 11.96
CA ASP A 103 -12.77 -1.71 13.20
C ASP A 103 -12.13 -3.00 13.69
N LYS A 104 -12.28 -4.07 12.92
CA LYS A 104 -11.70 -5.37 13.15
C LYS A 104 -10.89 -5.77 11.92
N GLU A 105 -9.71 -6.35 12.16
CA GLU A 105 -9.00 -7.10 11.13
C GLU A 105 -9.82 -8.33 10.77
N TYR A 106 -9.65 -8.83 9.54
CA TYR A 106 -10.23 -10.13 9.22
C TYR A 106 -9.68 -11.18 10.17
N PRO A 107 -10.52 -12.10 10.67
CA PRO A 107 -10.02 -13.25 11.37
C PRO A 107 -9.09 -14.04 10.42
N SER A 108 -7.95 -14.47 10.95
CA SER A 108 -6.86 -15.09 10.16
C SER A 108 -7.24 -16.42 9.51
N ASN A 109 -8.35 -17.02 9.93
CA ASN A 109 -8.96 -18.16 9.26
C ASN A 109 -9.74 -17.66 8.04
N GLN A 110 -9.22 -18.00 6.86
CA GLN A 110 -9.60 -17.46 5.54
C GLN A 110 -11.05 -17.70 5.07
N LYS A 111 -11.99 -18.05 5.96
CA LYS A 111 -13.37 -18.41 5.59
C LYS A 111 -14.44 -17.56 6.29
N GLU A 112 -14.08 -16.78 7.30
CA GLU A 112 -15.04 -15.99 8.05
C GLU A 112 -15.10 -14.54 7.56
N GLU A 113 -16.33 -14.08 7.30
CA GLU A 113 -16.61 -12.67 7.06
C GLU A 113 -16.66 -11.92 8.39
N LEU A 114 -16.48 -10.59 8.36
CA LEU A 114 -16.75 -9.79 9.54
C LEU A 114 -18.24 -9.82 9.88
N ASP A 115 -18.56 -9.69 11.17
CA ASP A 115 -19.94 -9.63 11.64
C ASP A 115 -20.72 -8.45 10.99
N GLN A 116 -22.05 -8.54 11.00
CA GLN A 116 -22.91 -7.55 10.36
C GLN A 116 -22.66 -6.12 10.87
N SER A 117 -22.29 -5.95 12.15
CA SER A 117 -22.00 -4.62 12.71
C SER A 117 -20.79 -3.96 12.06
N GLN A 118 -19.78 -4.75 11.67
CA GLN A 118 -18.61 -4.25 10.95
C GLN A 118 -18.95 -3.88 9.50
N LYS A 119 -19.79 -4.68 8.82
CA LYS A 119 -20.27 -4.37 7.47
C LYS A 119 -21.08 -3.08 7.46
N ASP A 120 -22.02 -2.94 8.37
CA ASP A 120 -22.85 -1.74 8.54
C ASP A 120 -21.99 -0.50 8.85
N LEU A 121 -20.92 -0.66 9.64
CA LEU A 121 -20.01 0.43 9.95
C LEU A 121 -19.26 0.91 8.69
N VAL A 122 -18.77 -0.01 7.87
CA VAL A 122 -18.12 0.32 6.59
C VAL A 122 -19.10 0.97 5.62
N GLU A 123 -20.34 0.47 5.54
CA GLU A 123 -21.39 1.09 4.74
C GLU A 123 -21.66 2.53 5.19
N LYS A 124 -21.79 2.78 6.50
CA LYS A 124 -21.98 4.13 7.06
C LYS A 124 -20.81 5.05 6.74
N ARG A 125 -19.57 4.56 6.77
CA ARG A 125 -18.36 5.32 6.39
C ARG A 125 -18.38 5.68 4.91
N ASN A 126 -18.71 4.71 4.05
CA ASN A 126 -18.84 4.93 2.61
C ASN A 126 -19.93 5.97 2.30
N LYS A 127 -21.11 5.88 2.94
CA LYS A 127 -22.17 6.88 2.79
C LYS A 127 -21.76 8.28 3.26
N ALA A 128 -20.97 8.37 4.33
CA ALA A 128 -20.46 9.67 4.80
C ALA A 128 -19.49 10.31 3.79
N LEU A 129 -18.64 9.50 3.15
CA LEU A 129 -17.74 9.94 2.09
C LEU A 129 -18.51 10.27 0.80
N GLU A 130 -19.44 9.42 0.39
CA GLU A 130 -20.32 9.67 -0.76
C GLU A 130 -21.06 11.00 -0.62
N LYS A 131 -21.67 11.24 0.55
CA LYS A 131 -22.34 12.52 0.85
C LYS A 131 -21.40 13.72 0.74
N TYR A 132 -20.14 13.55 1.15
CA TYR A 132 -19.13 14.60 1.00
C TYR A 132 -18.80 14.85 -0.49
N PHE A 133 -18.62 13.80 -1.29
CA PHE A 133 -18.26 13.92 -2.71
C PHE A 133 -19.43 14.26 -3.64
N ALA A 134 -20.67 13.97 -3.24
CA ALA A 134 -21.90 14.23 -4.00
C ALA A 134 -22.11 15.71 -4.37
N GLN A 135 -21.35 16.63 -3.77
CA GLN A 135 -21.30 18.03 -4.18
C GLN A 135 -20.76 18.22 -5.61
N ASN A 136 -20.07 17.21 -6.17
CA ASN A 136 -19.55 17.22 -7.53
C ASN A 136 -20.33 16.19 -8.37
N LYS A 137 -21.38 16.64 -9.07
CA LYS A 137 -22.33 15.75 -9.77
C LYS A 137 -21.73 14.97 -10.94
N ASP A 138 -20.61 15.45 -11.48
CA ASP A 138 -19.97 14.87 -12.67
C ASP A 138 -18.91 13.81 -12.32
N VAL A 139 -18.74 13.48 -11.04
CA VAL A 139 -17.73 12.52 -10.58
C VAL A 139 -18.41 11.25 -10.09
N LYS A 140 -18.05 10.11 -10.69
CA LYS A 140 -18.51 8.79 -10.27
C LYS A 140 -17.92 8.44 -8.91
N PHE A 141 -18.74 7.95 -7.99
CA PHE A 141 -18.28 7.49 -6.68
C PHE A 141 -18.32 5.96 -6.60
N THR A 142 -17.17 5.33 -6.39
CA THR A 142 -17.05 3.86 -6.35
C THR A 142 -16.59 3.38 -4.97
N PRO A 143 -17.53 2.97 -4.10
CA PRO A 143 -17.20 2.43 -2.79
C PRO A 143 -16.83 0.94 -2.85
N ILE A 144 -15.73 0.59 -2.21
CA ILE A 144 -15.21 -0.77 -2.01
C ILE A 144 -15.19 -1.05 -0.51
N SER A 145 -16.03 -2.00 -0.08
CA SER A 145 -16.06 -2.49 1.28
C SER A 145 -15.04 -3.60 1.46
N MET A 146 -14.09 -3.38 2.37
CA MET A 146 -13.19 -4.42 2.85
C MET A 146 -13.78 -5.18 4.04
N ALA A 147 -15.01 -4.90 4.50
CA ALA A 147 -15.66 -5.73 5.54
C ALA A 147 -16.35 -6.98 4.99
N GLU A 148 -16.52 -7.04 3.67
CA GLU A 148 -17.10 -8.18 2.96
C GLU A 148 -16.00 -8.90 2.19
N ARG A 149 -16.09 -10.23 2.02
CA ARG A 149 -15.20 -10.94 1.10
C ARG A 149 -15.79 -10.95 -0.31
N THR A 150 -14.95 -11.23 -1.31
CA THR A 150 -15.46 -11.47 -2.67
C THR A 150 -16.03 -12.88 -2.69
N THR A 151 -17.36 -13.01 -2.75
CA THR A 151 -18.03 -14.32 -2.86
C THR A 151 -17.76 -14.97 -4.21
N ALA A 152 -17.86 -16.30 -4.31
CA ALA A 152 -17.56 -17.06 -5.53
C ALA A 152 -18.36 -16.57 -6.76
N LEU A 153 -19.59 -16.09 -6.57
CA LEU A 153 -20.39 -15.46 -7.63
C LEU A 153 -19.86 -14.10 -8.08
N GLY A 154 -19.30 -13.30 -7.16
CA GLY A 154 -18.65 -12.03 -7.48
C GLY A 154 -17.30 -12.18 -8.19
N ARG A 155 -16.66 -13.36 -8.12
CA ARG A 155 -15.45 -13.71 -8.89
C ARG A 155 -15.75 -14.02 -10.35
N LEU A 156 -16.96 -14.47 -10.66
CA LEU A 156 -17.41 -14.73 -12.03
C LEU A 156 -17.73 -13.43 -12.79
N THR A 157 -17.92 -12.32 -12.08
CA THR A 157 -18.01 -10.98 -12.67
C THR A 157 -16.64 -10.31 -12.68
N ALA A 158 -16.08 -10.06 -13.87
CA ALA A 158 -14.76 -9.44 -14.07
C ALA A 158 -14.69 -7.94 -13.73
N SER A 159 -15.44 -7.48 -12.72
CA SER A 159 -15.49 -6.06 -12.35
C SER A 159 -14.15 -5.59 -11.78
N GLU A 160 -13.76 -4.35 -12.06
CA GLU A 160 -12.53 -3.74 -11.51
C GLU A 160 -12.52 -3.77 -9.98
N LYS A 161 -13.68 -3.53 -9.37
CA LYS A 161 -13.89 -3.65 -7.92
C LYS A 161 -13.53 -5.04 -7.38
N THR A 162 -13.84 -6.11 -8.11
CA THR A 162 -13.46 -7.47 -7.73
C THR A 162 -11.94 -7.62 -7.75
N LYS A 163 -11.27 -7.15 -8.80
CA LYS A 163 -9.82 -7.24 -8.95
C LYS A 163 -9.06 -6.49 -7.85
N VAL A 164 -9.45 -5.23 -7.57
CA VAL A 164 -8.85 -4.43 -6.49
C VAL A 164 -9.04 -5.10 -5.13
N LYS A 165 -10.22 -5.68 -4.91
CA LYS A 165 -10.55 -6.36 -3.65
C LYS A 165 -9.79 -7.68 -3.49
N GLU A 166 -9.52 -8.40 -4.58
CA GLU A 166 -8.71 -9.62 -4.59
C GLU A 166 -7.23 -9.31 -4.35
N SER A 167 -6.65 -8.33 -5.05
CA SER A 167 -5.25 -7.93 -4.82
C SER A 167 -5.00 -7.50 -3.37
N LEU A 168 -5.94 -6.75 -2.79
CA LEU A 168 -5.89 -6.39 -1.38
C LEU A 168 -5.95 -7.57 -0.42
N GLN A 169 -6.83 -8.53 -0.69
CA GLN A 169 -6.95 -9.72 0.15
C GLN A 169 -5.68 -10.56 0.07
N GLU A 170 -5.05 -10.68 -1.09
CA GLU A 170 -3.77 -11.39 -1.25
C GLU A 170 -2.66 -10.72 -0.43
N VAL A 171 -2.55 -9.40 -0.49
CA VAL A 171 -1.57 -8.63 0.31
C VAL A 171 -1.83 -8.76 1.82
N GLU A 172 -3.09 -8.70 2.25
CA GLU A 172 -3.47 -8.87 3.66
C GLU A 172 -3.21 -10.30 4.16
N ILE A 173 -3.47 -11.32 3.33
CA ILE A 173 -3.18 -12.73 3.66
C ILE A 173 -1.66 -12.99 3.72
N ALA A 174 -0.90 -12.47 2.76
CA ALA A 174 0.55 -12.67 2.72
C ALA A 174 1.26 -12.04 3.93
N THR A 175 0.77 -10.89 4.41
CA THR A 175 1.31 -10.20 5.60
C THR A 175 0.89 -10.89 6.91
N THR A 176 -0.34 -11.41 6.98
CA THR A 176 -0.79 -12.16 8.16
C THR A 176 -0.14 -13.53 8.30
N ALA A 177 0.23 -14.20 7.20
CA ALA A 177 0.91 -15.49 7.20
C ALA A 177 2.40 -15.40 7.62
N ASN A 178 3.09 -14.32 7.26
CA ASN A 178 4.54 -14.19 7.47
C ASN A 178 4.93 -13.58 8.85
N LYS A 179 4.02 -13.42 9.80
CA LYS A 179 4.22 -12.77 11.13
C LYS A 179 4.74 -11.33 11.10
N GLU A 180 5.19 -10.80 9.96
CA GLU A 180 5.45 -9.39 9.75
C GLU A 180 4.11 -8.65 9.61
N LYS A 181 3.55 -8.21 10.74
CA LYS A 181 2.34 -7.38 10.76
C LYS A 181 2.61 -6.10 9.98
N GLY A 182 2.08 -6.02 8.77
CA GLY A 182 1.93 -4.76 8.05
C GLY A 182 1.14 -3.75 8.89
N PRO A 183 1.21 -2.44 8.55
CA PRO A 183 0.43 -1.43 9.26
C PRO A 183 -1.07 -1.77 9.20
N SER A 184 -1.72 -1.84 10.36
CA SER A 184 -3.13 -2.19 10.46
C SER A 184 -4.00 -1.18 9.68
N MET A 185 -4.82 -1.70 8.77
CA MET A 185 -5.78 -0.91 7.98
C MET A 185 -7.10 -0.68 8.70
N VAL A 186 -7.21 -1.14 9.95
CA VAL A 186 -8.39 -0.97 10.79
C VAL A 186 -8.76 0.50 10.95
N SER A 187 -10.06 0.77 10.88
CA SER A 187 -10.67 2.10 10.99
C SER A 187 -10.19 3.11 9.94
N LYS A 188 -9.71 2.66 8.78
CA LYS A 188 -9.21 3.56 7.73
C LYS A 188 -10.03 3.50 6.44
N SER A 189 -9.86 4.54 5.65
CA SER A 189 -10.19 4.51 4.23
C SER A 189 -9.05 5.06 3.39
N ILE A 190 -8.86 4.44 2.23
CA ILE A 190 -8.06 4.98 1.14
C ILE A 190 -9.01 5.65 0.16
N ILE A 191 -8.64 6.85 -0.27
CA ILE A 191 -9.37 7.63 -1.26
C ILE A 191 -8.42 7.89 -2.42
N MET A 192 -8.86 7.54 -3.63
CA MET A 192 -8.13 7.75 -4.87
C MET A 192 -8.99 8.57 -5.82
N LEU A 193 -8.39 9.54 -6.49
CA LEU A 193 -9.03 10.32 -7.53
C LEU A 193 -8.43 9.89 -8.87
N LEU A 194 -9.28 9.36 -9.74
CA LEU A 194 -8.90 8.87 -11.05
C LEU A 194 -9.20 9.96 -12.09
N PRO A 195 -8.20 10.38 -12.88
CA PRO A 195 -8.41 11.34 -13.94
C PRO A 195 -9.36 10.77 -15.00
N LYS A 196 -9.94 11.67 -15.79
CA LYS A 196 -10.69 11.29 -16.98
C LYS A 196 -9.71 10.86 -18.09
N ASP A 197 -9.86 9.63 -18.59
CA ASP A 197 -9.14 9.14 -19.76
C ASP A 197 -9.50 9.91 -21.04
#